data_AF-A0A4Y2L1C8-F1
#
_entry.id   AF-A0A4Y2L1C8-F1
#
_cell.length_a   1.000
_cell.length_b   1.000
_cell.length_c   1.000
_cell.angle_alpha   90.00
_cell.angle_beta   90.00
_cell.angle_gamma   90.00
#
_symmetry.space_group_name_H-M   'P 1'
#
loop_
_entity.id
_entity.type
_entity.pdbx_description
1 polymer ?
#
loop_
_entity_poly.entity_id
_entity_poly.type
_entity_poly.pdbx_seq_one_letter_code
_entity_poly.pdbx_strand_id
1 'polypeptide(L)'
;MRSLSHFRNTTTTDNGKNLGSVLLAFEPYHPLLQATIIDFAASYTPSDFARNGPVLLNKHFKERCHVESVDELYIGGENTCDVEVLPYKSTYPIGYSEWQEYFRPQITPNETAFDSCYIIHVWNFLSSGGKLVVGQNSLYEVAMKRHCPKVYELVKKVGYA
;
A
#
# COMPACT_ATOMS: atom_id res chain seq x y z
N MET A 1 -3.77 -12.40 -3.96
CA MET A 1 -4.17 -10.99 -4.16
C MET A 1 -5.54 -10.89 -4.82
N ARG A 2 -6.38 -10.01 -4.27
CA ARG A 2 -7.79 -9.79 -4.66
C ARG A 2 -7.93 -8.68 -5.72
N SER A 3 -9.06 -8.62 -6.41
CA SER A 3 -9.35 -7.59 -7.43
C SER A 3 -9.53 -6.20 -6.82
N LEU A 4 -9.00 -5.17 -7.48
CA LEU A 4 -9.16 -3.75 -7.09
C LEU A 4 -10.39 -3.07 -7.71
N SER A 5 -11.08 -3.74 -8.64
CA SER A 5 -12.10 -3.12 -9.52
C SER A 5 -13.31 -2.49 -8.81
N HIS A 6 -13.62 -2.95 -7.60
CA HIS A 6 -14.76 -2.49 -6.81
C HIS A 6 -14.45 -1.29 -5.93
N PHE A 7 -13.18 -0.92 -5.77
CA PHE A 7 -12.80 0.21 -4.93
C PHE A 7 -13.31 1.53 -5.49
N ARG A 8 -13.87 2.34 -4.59
CA ARG A 8 -14.43 3.66 -4.82
C ARG A 8 -14.19 4.49 -3.57
N ASN A 9 -13.52 5.62 -3.75
CA ASN A 9 -13.06 6.47 -2.66
C ASN A 9 -12.38 5.68 -1.52
N THR A 10 -11.59 4.68 -1.91
CA THR A 10 -10.93 3.74 -1.00
C THR A 10 -9.45 4.10 -0.86
N THR A 11 -8.96 4.06 0.38
CA THR A 11 -7.55 4.16 0.72
C THR A 11 -7.20 3.10 1.76
N THR A 12 -5.99 3.12 2.31
CA THR A 12 -5.54 2.21 3.36
C THR A 12 -4.83 2.97 4.46
N THR A 13 -4.75 2.38 5.64
CA THR A 13 -3.88 2.87 6.71
C THR A 13 -2.43 2.36 6.57
N ASP A 14 -1.45 3.14 7.03
CA ASP A 14 -0.03 2.77 7.08
C ASP A 14 0.44 2.22 8.44
N ASN A 15 -0.36 2.40 9.50
CA ASN A 15 0.00 1.99 10.87
C ASN A 15 -1.22 1.70 11.77
N GLY A 16 -2.43 1.64 11.19
CA GLY A 16 -3.69 1.52 11.91
C GLY A 16 -4.33 2.87 12.29
N LYS A 17 -3.55 3.94 12.40
CA LYS A 17 -4.01 5.24 12.93
C LYS A 17 -4.07 6.34 11.89
N ASN A 18 -3.13 6.33 10.94
CA ASN A 18 -3.01 7.32 9.89
C ASN A 18 -3.27 6.69 8.52
N LEU A 19 -3.67 7.50 7.54
CA LEU A 19 -3.73 7.06 6.15
C LEU A 19 -2.33 6.83 5.59
N GLY A 20 -2.18 5.79 4.80
CA GLY A 20 -1.06 5.59 3.90
C GLY A 20 -1.39 6.10 2.49
N SER A 21 -0.34 6.29 1.68
CA SER A 21 -0.47 6.68 0.26
C SER A 21 -0.26 5.51 -0.71
N VAL A 22 -0.22 4.27 -0.21
CA VAL A 22 0.11 3.08 -1.03
C VAL A 22 -1.04 2.65 -1.96
N LEU A 23 -2.29 2.88 -1.56
CA LEU A 23 -3.48 2.61 -2.36
C LEU A 23 -4.38 3.84 -2.28
N LEU A 24 -4.62 4.48 -3.43
CA LEU A 24 -5.51 5.62 -3.56
C LEU A 24 -6.44 5.35 -4.74
N ALA A 25 -7.66 4.91 -4.46
CA ALA A 25 -8.67 4.59 -5.46
C ALA A 25 -9.87 5.53 -5.28
N PHE A 26 -9.77 6.74 -5.85
CA PHE A 26 -10.78 7.79 -5.72
C PHE A 26 -11.48 8.07 -7.04
N GLU A 27 -12.74 8.47 -6.96
CA GLU A 27 -13.45 9.01 -8.11
C GLU A 27 -12.82 10.33 -8.57
N PRO A 28 -12.95 10.66 -9.87
CA PRO A 28 -12.49 11.95 -10.39
C PRO A 28 -13.04 13.10 -9.54
N TYR A 29 -12.16 14.03 -9.17
CA TYR A 29 -12.49 15.22 -8.37
C TYR A 29 -13.00 14.94 -6.95
N HIS A 30 -12.79 13.75 -6.39
CA HIS A 30 -13.09 13.52 -4.98
C HIS A 30 -12.37 14.58 -4.11
N PRO A 31 -13.08 15.34 -3.24
CA PRO A 31 -12.51 16.54 -2.62
C PRO A 31 -11.25 16.29 -1.78
N LEU A 32 -11.16 15.14 -1.11
CA LEU A 32 -9.95 14.76 -0.35
C LEU A 32 -8.71 14.73 -1.25
N LEU A 33 -8.80 14.02 -2.38
CA LEU A 33 -7.66 13.84 -3.27
C LEU A 33 -7.36 15.13 -4.04
N GLN A 34 -8.39 15.88 -4.42
CA GLN A 34 -8.23 17.18 -5.06
C GLN A 34 -7.48 18.18 -4.17
N ALA A 35 -7.90 18.34 -2.91
CA ALA A 35 -7.23 19.21 -1.96
C ALA A 35 -5.79 18.77 -1.69
N THR A 36 -5.57 17.46 -1.56
CA THR A 36 -4.22 16.87 -1.37
C THR A 36 -3.30 17.18 -2.55
N ILE A 37 -3.78 17.04 -3.80
CA ILE A 37 -2.97 17.29 -5.01
C ILE A 37 -2.65 18.79 -5.16
N ILE A 38 -3.62 19.67 -4.90
CA ILE A 38 -3.41 21.12 -4.96
C ILE A 38 -2.36 21.55 -3.92
N ASP A 39 -2.48 21.06 -2.68
CA ASP A 39 -1.54 21.37 -1.60
C ASP A 39 -0.16 20.78 -1.89
N PHE A 40 -0.08 19.56 -2.42
CA PHE A 40 1.18 18.96 -2.89
C PHE A 40 1.89 19.85 -3.91
N ALA A 41 1.17 20.33 -4.94
CA ALA A 41 1.77 21.18 -5.97
C ALA A 41 2.27 22.52 -5.40
N ALA A 42 1.59 23.08 -4.40
CA ALA A 42 1.94 24.35 -3.77
C ALA A 42 3.06 24.23 -2.72
N SER A 43 3.20 23.07 -2.06
CA SER A 43 4.07 22.90 -0.89
C SER A 43 5.15 21.82 -1.06
N TYR A 44 5.36 21.34 -2.29
CA TYR A 44 6.32 20.28 -2.60
C TYR A 44 7.70 20.56 -2.01
N THR A 45 8.21 19.59 -1.24
CA THR A 45 9.51 19.65 -0.59
C THR A 45 10.39 18.51 -1.08
N PRO A 46 11.33 18.72 -2.02
CA PRO A 46 12.01 17.64 -2.75
C PRO A 46 12.66 16.55 -1.88
N SER A 47 13.16 16.91 -0.70
CA SER A 47 13.88 16.01 0.21
C SER A 47 13.00 15.39 1.30
N ASP A 48 11.70 15.66 1.33
CA ASP A 48 10.80 15.21 2.39
C ASP A 48 9.63 14.38 1.81
N PHE A 49 9.85 13.07 1.70
CA PHE A 49 8.84 12.16 1.15
C PHE A 49 7.55 12.16 1.98
N ALA A 50 7.67 12.26 3.31
CA ALA A 50 6.54 12.13 4.21
C ALA A 50 5.64 13.35 4.10
N ARG A 51 6.25 14.55 4.09
CA ARG A 51 5.55 15.81 3.85
C ARG A 51 4.84 15.81 2.50
N ASN A 52 5.47 15.26 1.47
CA ASN A 52 4.92 15.19 0.12
C ASN A 52 3.83 14.12 -0.09
N GLY A 53 3.48 13.32 0.91
CA GLY A 53 2.52 12.23 0.72
C GLY A 53 1.66 12.02 1.95
N PRO A 54 2.01 11.08 2.84
CA PRO A 54 1.19 10.74 4.01
C PRO A 54 0.79 11.94 4.87
N VAL A 55 1.69 12.90 5.12
CA VAL A 55 1.38 14.07 5.96
C VAL A 55 0.30 14.95 5.33
N LEU A 56 0.44 15.28 4.04
CA LEU A 56 -0.55 16.07 3.30
C LEU A 56 -1.89 15.34 3.22
N LEU A 57 -1.88 14.05 2.88
CA LEU A 57 -3.10 13.24 2.78
C LEU A 57 -3.84 13.19 4.13
N ASN A 58 -3.11 12.98 5.23
CA ASN A 58 -3.72 12.94 6.57
C ASN A 58 -4.25 14.32 6.99
N LYS A 59 -3.57 15.42 6.67
CA LYS A 59 -4.07 16.78 6.93
C LYS A 59 -5.46 16.98 6.32
N HIS A 60 -5.59 16.75 5.01
CA HIS A 60 -6.86 16.93 4.29
C HIS A 60 -7.92 15.91 4.70
N PHE A 61 -7.50 14.70 5.07
CA PHE A 61 -8.40 13.67 5.58
C PHE A 61 -9.04 14.08 6.91
N LYS A 62 -8.22 14.53 7.88
CA LYS A 62 -8.70 15.00 9.19
C LYS A 62 -9.66 16.18 9.05
N GLU A 63 -9.31 17.15 8.22
CA GLU A 63 -10.13 18.32 7.94
C GLU A 63 -11.49 17.93 7.31
N ARG A 64 -11.48 17.03 6.33
CA ARG A 64 -12.70 16.59 5.62
C ARG A 64 -13.58 15.68 6.46
N CYS A 65 -12.97 14.74 7.19
CA CYS A 65 -13.68 13.71 7.93
C CYS A 65 -13.99 14.12 9.37
N HIS A 66 -13.51 15.27 9.83
CA HIS A 66 -13.70 15.77 11.20
C HIS A 66 -13.25 14.74 12.26
N VAL A 67 -12.11 14.11 12.02
CA VAL A 67 -11.49 13.09 12.88
C VAL A 67 -10.02 13.39 13.13
N GLU A 68 -9.46 12.90 14.22
CA GLU A 68 -8.03 12.96 14.49
C GLU A 68 -7.26 11.68 14.11
N SER A 69 -7.98 10.58 13.89
CA SER A 69 -7.41 9.29 13.52
C SER A 69 -8.38 8.44 12.69
N VAL A 70 -7.86 7.40 12.03
CA VAL A 70 -8.68 6.44 11.28
C VAL A 70 -9.68 5.72 12.18
N ASP A 71 -9.31 5.42 13.42
CA ASP A 71 -10.18 4.70 14.37
C ASP A 71 -11.49 5.45 14.65
N GLU A 72 -11.45 6.78 14.66
CA GLU A 72 -12.63 7.63 14.88
C GLU A 72 -13.65 7.56 13.75
N LEU A 73 -13.27 7.19 12.52
CA LEU A 73 -14.25 6.96 11.44
C LEU A 73 -15.28 5.89 11.77
N TYR A 74 -14.91 4.95 12.66
CA TYR A 74 -15.72 3.79 13.01
C TYR A 74 -16.36 3.92 14.40
N ILE A 75 -16.08 5.02 15.12
CA ILE A 75 -16.62 5.30 16.44
C ILE A 75 -17.69 6.39 16.30
N GLY A 76 -18.97 6.01 16.41
CA GLY A 76 -20.04 6.98 16.69
C GLY A 76 -21.02 7.35 15.57
N GLY A 77 -21.08 6.63 14.44
CA GLY A 77 -22.14 6.82 13.44
C GLY A 77 -21.72 6.55 12.00
N GLU A 78 -22.52 7.01 11.04
CA GLU A 78 -22.22 6.90 9.60
C GLU A 78 -20.99 7.73 9.22
N ASN A 79 -20.09 7.13 8.46
CA ASN A 79 -18.96 7.81 7.82
C ASN A 79 -19.48 8.85 6.82
N THR A 80 -19.40 10.13 7.18
CA THR A 80 -19.93 11.24 6.38
C THR A 80 -18.97 11.77 5.32
N CYS A 81 -17.71 11.32 5.31
CA CYS A 81 -16.69 11.90 4.43
C CYS A 81 -16.45 11.14 3.13
N ASP A 82 -17.19 10.05 2.91
CA ASP A 82 -17.14 9.21 1.70
C ASP A 82 -15.72 8.67 1.44
N VAL A 83 -15.09 8.12 2.48
CA VAL A 83 -13.75 7.50 2.38
C VAL A 83 -13.76 6.14 3.06
N GLU A 84 -13.57 5.07 2.31
CA GLU A 84 -13.33 3.74 2.86
C GLU A 84 -11.83 3.59 3.20
N VAL A 85 -11.51 3.25 4.44
CA VAL A 85 -10.11 3.02 4.86
C VAL A 85 -9.90 1.55 5.15
N LEU A 86 -9.19 0.87 4.26
CA LEU A 86 -8.85 -0.54 4.40
C LEU A 86 -7.86 -0.76 5.58
N PRO A 87 -7.96 -1.90 6.28
CA PRO A 87 -7.01 -2.27 7.32
C PRO A 87 -5.57 -2.40 6.79
N TYR A 88 -4.59 -2.15 7.65
CA TYR A 88 -3.15 -2.21 7.32
C TYR A 88 -2.73 -3.46 6.52
N LYS A 89 -3.21 -4.64 6.93
CA LYS A 89 -2.87 -5.93 6.30
C LYS A 89 -3.40 -6.08 4.86
N SER A 90 -4.31 -5.21 4.43
CA SER A 90 -4.84 -5.17 3.06
C SER A 90 -3.78 -4.80 2.03
N THR A 91 -2.75 -4.05 2.44
CA THR A 91 -1.66 -3.57 1.57
C THR A 91 -0.27 -3.87 2.12
N TYR A 92 -0.17 -4.15 3.43
CA TYR A 92 1.08 -4.50 4.13
C TYR A 92 0.96 -5.86 4.82
N PRO A 93 0.81 -6.97 4.06
CA PRO A 93 0.71 -8.30 4.66
C PRO A 93 1.96 -8.65 5.48
N ILE A 94 3.13 -8.22 5.00
CA ILE A 94 4.39 -8.11 5.77
C ILE A 94 4.72 -6.62 5.90
N GLY A 95 4.98 -6.18 7.13
CA GLY A 95 5.22 -4.78 7.45
C GLY A 95 6.65 -4.33 7.14
N TYR A 96 6.89 -3.02 7.21
CA TYR A 96 8.18 -2.43 6.86
C TYR A 96 9.33 -2.93 7.74
N SER A 97 9.08 -3.30 9.01
CA SER A 97 10.09 -3.82 9.92
C SER A 97 10.60 -5.21 9.55
N GLU A 98 9.82 -5.94 8.75
CA GLU A 98 10.05 -7.34 8.37
C GLU A 98 10.19 -7.49 6.84
N TRP A 99 10.45 -6.40 6.12
CA TRP A 99 10.45 -6.39 4.65
C TRP A 99 11.36 -7.46 4.02
N GLN A 100 12.45 -7.85 4.71
CA GLN A 100 13.38 -8.87 4.24
C GLN A 100 12.69 -10.23 4.04
N GLU A 101 11.62 -10.52 4.76
CA GLU A 101 10.86 -11.77 4.65
C GLU A 101 10.31 -12.01 3.24
N TYR A 102 10.03 -10.94 2.49
CA TYR A 102 9.63 -11.06 1.08
C TYR A 102 10.71 -11.76 0.23
N PHE A 103 11.98 -11.56 0.54
CA PHE A 103 13.11 -11.96 -0.31
C PHE A 103 13.94 -13.12 0.26
N ARG A 104 13.63 -13.61 1.47
CA ARG A 104 14.34 -14.75 2.07
C ARG A 104 13.94 -16.07 1.40
N PRO A 105 14.88 -17.02 1.18
CA PRO A 105 14.53 -18.36 0.73
C PRO A 105 13.65 -19.07 1.76
N GLN A 106 12.65 -19.83 1.30
CA GLN A 106 11.79 -20.61 2.19
C GLN A 106 11.67 -22.05 1.69
N ILE A 107 11.72 -23.01 2.62
CA ILE A 107 11.47 -24.43 2.30
C ILE A 107 10.00 -24.59 1.87
N THR A 108 9.10 -24.02 2.65
CA THR A 108 7.66 -23.98 2.39
C THR A 108 7.15 -22.56 2.58
N PRO A 109 6.77 -21.85 1.49
CA PRO A 109 6.35 -20.46 1.57
C PRO A 109 5.03 -20.33 2.32
N ASN A 110 5.00 -19.56 3.41
CA ASN A 110 3.75 -19.30 4.12
C ASN A 110 2.98 -18.16 3.45
N GLU A 111 2.14 -18.51 2.48
CA GLU A 111 1.37 -17.54 1.70
C GLU A 111 0.11 -17.01 2.40
N THR A 112 -0.22 -17.50 3.60
CA THR A 112 -1.45 -17.10 4.32
C THR A 112 -1.55 -15.59 4.56
N ALA A 113 -0.40 -14.91 4.64
CA ALA A 113 -0.35 -13.45 4.71
C ALA A 113 -1.00 -12.76 3.49
N PHE A 114 -1.07 -13.43 2.34
CA PHE A 114 -1.61 -12.90 1.09
C PHE A 114 -3.10 -13.16 0.86
N ASP A 115 -3.75 -13.96 1.72
CA ASP A 115 -5.16 -14.36 1.55
C ASP A 115 -6.13 -13.19 1.69
N SER A 116 -5.76 -12.19 2.49
CA SER A 116 -6.55 -11.00 2.77
C SER A 116 -6.02 -9.73 2.11
N CYS A 117 -4.86 -9.78 1.45
CA CYS A 117 -4.27 -8.59 0.84
C CYS A 117 -4.70 -8.39 -0.63
N TYR A 118 -4.80 -7.12 -1.02
CA TYR A 118 -5.04 -6.69 -2.38
C TYR A 118 -3.75 -6.45 -3.13
N ILE A 119 -2.76 -5.90 -2.44
CA ILE A 119 -1.42 -5.60 -2.95
C ILE A 119 -0.38 -6.02 -1.92
N ILE A 120 0.84 -6.29 -2.39
CA ILE A 120 2.03 -6.36 -1.55
C ILE A 120 2.81 -5.06 -1.73
N HIS A 121 3.30 -4.49 -0.63
CA HIS A 121 4.16 -3.31 -0.70
C HIS A 121 5.62 -3.69 -0.41
N VAL A 122 6.50 -3.25 -1.29
CA VAL A 122 7.96 -3.31 -1.14
C VAL A 122 8.50 -1.88 -1.21
N TRP A 123 9.52 -1.57 -0.42
CA TRP A 123 9.97 -0.20 -0.20
C TRP A 123 11.23 0.09 -1.00
N ASN A 124 11.16 0.94 -2.02
CA ASN A 124 12.31 1.26 -2.88
C ASN A 124 13.61 1.52 -2.10
N PHE A 125 13.56 2.27 -1.00
CA PHE A 125 14.73 2.53 -0.16
C PHE A 125 15.18 1.28 0.63
N LEU A 126 14.26 0.69 1.42
CA LEU A 126 14.60 -0.41 2.33
C LEU A 126 14.92 -1.70 1.57
N SER A 127 14.08 -2.06 0.59
CA SER A 127 14.20 -3.28 -0.20
C SER A 127 15.01 -3.12 -1.49
N SER A 128 15.81 -2.06 -1.62
CA SER A 128 16.68 -1.83 -2.79
C SER A 128 17.63 -3.00 -3.08
N GLY A 129 18.08 -3.71 -2.04
CA GLY A 129 18.91 -4.91 -2.17
C GLY A 129 18.13 -6.22 -2.29
N GLY A 130 16.81 -6.20 -2.13
CA GLY A 130 15.96 -7.37 -2.27
C GLY A 130 15.82 -7.75 -3.74
N LYS A 131 16.05 -9.04 -4.07
CA LYS A 131 15.96 -9.55 -5.44
C LYS A 131 14.97 -10.68 -5.54
N LEU A 132 14.24 -10.72 -6.64
CA LEU A 132 13.53 -11.90 -7.09
C LEU A 132 14.58 -12.86 -7.69
N VAL A 133 14.84 -14.01 -7.07
CA VAL A 133 15.73 -15.04 -7.63
C VAL A 133 14.91 -16.27 -7.97
N VAL A 134 15.10 -16.79 -9.18
CA VAL A 134 14.32 -17.91 -9.71
C VAL A 134 14.70 -19.20 -8.98
N GLY A 135 13.70 -19.89 -8.43
CA GLY A 135 13.87 -21.14 -7.69
C GLY A 135 14.26 -20.97 -6.23
N GLN A 136 14.34 -19.74 -5.73
CA GLN A 136 14.65 -19.46 -4.32
C GLN A 136 13.45 -19.74 -3.39
N ASN A 137 12.25 -19.81 -3.97
CA ASN A 137 10.99 -20.08 -3.29
C ASN A 137 10.72 -19.03 -2.20
N SER A 138 11.06 -17.77 -2.46
CA SER A 138 10.76 -16.64 -1.58
C SER A 138 9.30 -16.22 -1.70
N LEU A 139 8.77 -15.52 -0.70
CA LEU A 139 7.38 -15.03 -0.73
C LEU A 139 7.13 -14.08 -1.92
N TYR A 140 8.10 -13.23 -2.25
CA TYR A 140 8.03 -12.35 -3.41
C TYR A 140 8.03 -13.14 -4.72
N GLU A 141 8.86 -14.18 -4.83
CA GLU A 141 8.85 -15.07 -6.00
C GLU A 141 7.50 -15.74 -6.19
N VAL A 142 6.95 -16.30 -5.12
CA VAL A 142 5.67 -17.01 -5.17
C VAL A 142 4.53 -16.06 -5.57
N ALA A 143 4.51 -14.85 -5.00
CA ALA A 143 3.54 -13.82 -5.37
C ALA A 143 3.66 -13.43 -6.85
N MET A 144 4.88 -13.19 -7.35
CA MET A 144 5.14 -12.82 -8.74
C MET A 144 4.77 -13.93 -9.71
N LYS A 145 5.11 -15.18 -9.39
CA LYS A 145 4.77 -16.36 -10.20
C LYS A 145 3.25 -16.53 -10.34
N ARG A 146 2.50 -16.31 -9.26
CA ARG A 146 1.03 -16.47 -9.25
C ARG A 146 0.29 -15.30 -9.89
N HIS A 147 0.69 -14.07 -9.59
CA HIS A 147 -0.11 -12.88 -9.92
C HIS A 147 0.44 -12.07 -11.10
N CYS A 148 1.72 -12.24 -11.44
CA CYS A 148 2.39 -11.57 -12.56
C CYS A 148 3.10 -12.58 -13.48
N PRO A 149 2.42 -13.66 -13.96
CA PRO A 149 3.10 -14.78 -14.61
C PRO A 149 3.91 -14.36 -15.84
N LYS A 150 3.40 -13.41 -16.65
CA LYS A 150 4.12 -12.91 -17.82
C LYS A 150 5.44 -12.21 -17.45
N VAL A 151 5.44 -11.43 -16.36
CA VAL A 151 6.65 -10.77 -15.86
C VAL A 151 7.62 -11.83 -15.33
N TYR A 152 7.12 -12.77 -14.54
CA TYR A 152 7.94 -13.86 -14.00
C TYR A 152 8.61 -14.70 -15.11
N GLU A 153 7.92 -14.99 -16.21
CA GLU A 153 8.51 -15.68 -17.39
C GLU A 153 9.68 -14.91 -18.00
N LEU A 154 9.64 -13.56 -18.00
CA LEU A 154 10.77 -12.75 -18.47
C LEU A 154 11.94 -12.84 -17.48
N VAL A 155 11.67 -12.77 -16.18
CA VAL A 155 12.69 -12.90 -15.13
C VAL A 155 13.38 -14.25 -15.18
N LYS A 156 12.65 -15.34 -15.45
CA LYS A 156 13.24 -16.69 -15.62
C LYS A 156 14.32 -16.76 -16.69
N LYS A 157 14.27 -15.94 -17.73
CA LYS A 157 15.30 -15.91 -18.78
C LYS A 157 16.61 -15.29 -18.30
N VAL A 158 16.54 -14.42 -17.30
CA VAL A 158 17.69 -13.71 -16.71
C VAL A 158 18.19 -14.41 -15.44
N GLY A 159 17.29 -15.08 -14.71
CA GLY A 159 17.56 -15.78 -13.45
C GLY A 159 17.23 -14.97 -12.20
N TYR A 160 17.15 -13.64 -12.32
CA TYR A 160 16.74 -12.75 -11.24
C TYR A 160 16.22 -11.39 -11.75
N ALA A 161 15.55 -10.64 -10.87
CA ALA A 161 15.14 -9.24 -11.06
C ALA A 161 15.29 -8.43 -9.77
#